data_AF-A0A830FZZ6-F1
#
_entry.id   AF-A0A830FZZ6-F1
#
_cell.length_a   1.000
_cell.length_b   1.000
_cell.length_c   1.000
_cell.angle_alpha   90.00
_cell.angle_beta   90.00
_cell.angle_gamma   90.00
#
_symmetry.space_group_name_H-M   'P 1'
#
loop_
_entity.id
_entity.type
_entity.pdbx_description
1 polymer ?
#
loop_
_entity_poly.entity_id
_entity_poly.type
_entity_poly.pdbx_seq_one_letter_code
_entity_poly.pdbx_strand_id
1 'polypeptide(L)'
;MILSDADLLDRMEAGDLVVEPLDDPELQIQPASIDVRLGKRFLEFQHANIPCIHPTDQTEVEEYVSETYVESDEEFILHPGDFVLGTTKERVEVPPDLVAQVEGRSSLGRLAVVVHATAGFIDPGFHGKVTLELSNLGETPVALTPDMRISQLVFTELSSPAERPYGAERGSKYQDQDGPQASRIQGDAEFGGDQSGGGGDA
;
A
#
# COMPACT_ATOMS: atom_id res chain seq x y z
N MET A 1 0.77 -7.92 -20.05
CA MET A 1 0.09 -6.82 -20.79
C MET A 1 -0.73 -6.02 -19.79
N ILE A 2 -1.00 -4.72 -19.99
CA ILE A 2 -1.85 -3.95 -19.06
C ILE A 2 -3.31 -4.35 -19.28
N LEU A 3 -4.05 -4.63 -18.21
CA LEU A 3 -5.47 -4.99 -18.28
C LEU A 3 -6.35 -3.76 -18.58
N SER A 4 -7.29 -3.91 -19.50
CA SER A 4 -8.34 -2.92 -19.74
C SER A 4 -9.43 -2.98 -18.66
N ASP A 5 -10.31 -1.98 -18.61
CA ASP A 5 -11.52 -1.99 -17.78
C ASP A 5 -12.35 -3.27 -17.96
N ALA A 6 -12.55 -3.72 -19.20
CA ALA A 6 -13.26 -4.98 -19.50
C ALA A 6 -12.53 -6.20 -18.92
N ASP A 7 -11.21 -6.29 -19.09
CA ASP A 7 -10.44 -7.42 -18.56
C ASP A 7 -10.42 -7.41 -17.02
N LEU A 8 -10.34 -6.22 -16.40
CA LEU A 8 -10.42 -6.06 -14.95
C LEU A 8 -11.76 -6.55 -14.42
N LEU A 9 -12.86 -6.16 -15.07
CA LEU A 9 -14.21 -6.62 -14.73
C LEU A 9 -14.33 -8.14 -14.85
N ASP A 10 -13.90 -8.73 -15.97
CA ASP A 10 -13.95 -10.18 -16.20
C ASP A 10 -13.20 -10.96 -15.11
N ARG A 11 -12.03 -10.46 -14.69
CA ARG A 11 -11.20 -11.07 -13.63
C ARG A 11 -11.83 -10.94 -12.25
N MET A 12 -12.41 -9.78 -11.94
CA MET A 12 -13.15 -9.59 -10.69
C MET A 12 -14.44 -10.44 -10.63
N GLU A 13 -15.16 -10.58 -11.75
CA GLU A 13 -16.34 -11.46 -11.85
C GLU A 13 -15.97 -12.94 -11.71
N ALA A 14 -14.80 -13.34 -12.23
CA ALA A 14 -14.26 -14.69 -12.04
C ALA A 14 -13.79 -14.94 -10.58
N GLY A 15 -13.54 -13.87 -9.83
CA GLY A 15 -13.14 -13.91 -8.42
C GLY A 15 -11.67 -14.23 -8.18
N ASP A 16 -10.82 -14.18 -9.21
CA ASP A 16 -9.37 -14.39 -9.07
C ASP A 16 -8.59 -13.09 -8.82
N LEU A 17 -9.17 -11.95 -9.16
CA LEU A 17 -8.73 -10.61 -8.79
C LEU A 17 -9.75 -10.00 -7.83
N VAL A 18 -9.30 -9.52 -6.68
CA VAL A 18 -10.18 -8.86 -5.70
C VAL A 18 -9.71 -7.44 -5.46
N VAL A 19 -10.63 -6.48 -5.56
CA VAL A 19 -10.47 -5.11 -5.04
C VAL A 19 -11.77 -4.76 -4.34
N GLU A 20 -11.78 -4.71 -3.01
CA GLU A 20 -13.02 -4.55 -2.25
C GLU A 20 -12.86 -3.68 -0.99
N PRO A 21 -13.84 -2.82 -0.67
CA PRO A 21 -15.11 -2.63 -1.37
C PRO A 21 -15.00 -1.67 -2.58
N LEU A 22 -15.69 -1.99 -3.67
CA LEU A 22 -15.98 -1.05 -4.77
C LEU A 22 -17.37 -0.44 -4.55
N ASP A 23 -17.44 0.62 -3.72
CA ASP A 23 -18.73 1.24 -3.36
C ASP A 23 -19.35 2.00 -4.55
N ASP A 24 -18.53 2.48 -5.49
CA ASP A 24 -18.98 3.15 -6.72
C ASP A 24 -18.17 2.64 -7.93
N PRO A 25 -18.51 1.46 -8.48
CA PRO A 25 -17.77 0.86 -9.59
C PRO A 25 -17.74 1.74 -10.85
N GLU A 26 -18.81 2.49 -11.14
CA GLU A 26 -18.87 3.39 -12.31
C GLU A 26 -17.84 4.52 -12.20
N LEU A 27 -17.54 4.98 -10.98
CA LEU A 27 -16.55 6.01 -10.73
C LEU A 27 -15.14 5.45 -10.50
N GLN A 28 -15.01 4.27 -9.91
CA GLN A 28 -13.74 3.69 -9.50
C GLN A 28 -13.05 2.92 -10.63
N ILE A 29 -13.80 2.24 -11.50
CA ILE A 29 -13.22 1.52 -12.63
C ILE A 29 -12.89 2.53 -13.73
N GLN A 30 -11.61 2.65 -14.04
CA GLN A 30 -11.06 3.51 -15.08
C GLN A 30 -10.63 2.66 -16.28
N PRO A 31 -10.37 3.26 -17.47
CA PRO A 31 -10.13 2.50 -18.71
C PRO A 31 -9.03 1.42 -18.65
N ALA A 32 -8.07 1.53 -17.72
CA ALA A 32 -7.00 0.57 -17.51
C ALA A 32 -6.48 0.55 -16.05
N SER A 33 -7.32 0.99 -15.11
CA SER A 33 -6.95 1.06 -13.69
C SER A 33 -8.18 1.03 -12.79
N ILE A 34 -7.97 0.82 -11.49
CA ILE A 34 -9.02 0.92 -10.48
C ILE A 34 -8.61 1.98 -9.48
N ASP A 35 -9.38 3.08 -9.40
CA ASP A 35 -9.20 4.10 -8.37
C ASP A 35 -9.53 3.51 -6.99
N VAL A 36 -8.58 3.59 -6.08
CA VAL A 36 -8.71 3.20 -4.67
C VAL A 36 -8.79 4.42 -3.77
N ARG A 37 -9.42 4.24 -2.62
CA ARG A 37 -9.77 5.31 -1.69
C ARG A 37 -8.87 5.31 -0.47
N LEU A 38 -8.77 6.46 0.17
CA LEU A 38 -8.00 6.63 1.39
C LEU A 38 -8.71 5.98 2.57
N GLY A 39 -7.98 5.17 3.33
CA GLY A 39 -8.43 4.61 4.60
C GLY A 39 -8.37 5.64 5.73
N LYS A 40 -8.74 5.22 6.94
CA LYS A 40 -8.85 6.08 8.12
C LYS A 40 -7.62 6.13 9.02
N ARG A 41 -6.63 5.26 8.76
CA ARG A 41 -5.46 5.07 9.62
C ARG A 41 -4.21 5.62 8.94
N PHE A 42 -3.43 6.35 9.71
CA PHE A 42 -2.17 6.97 9.31
C PHE A 42 -1.09 6.62 10.33
N LEU A 43 0.14 6.41 9.90
CA LEU A 43 1.31 6.34 10.77
C LEU A 43 2.18 7.57 10.51
N GLU A 44 2.36 8.37 11.55
CA GLU A 44 3.16 9.58 11.54
C GLU A 44 4.52 9.32 12.17
N PHE A 45 5.60 9.76 11.52
CA PHE A 45 6.95 9.59 12.04
C PHE A 45 7.25 10.60 13.15
N GLN A 46 7.67 10.10 14.30
CA GLN A 46 8.07 10.94 15.42
C GLN A 46 9.46 11.51 15.17
N HIS A 47 9.59 12.84 15.28
CA HIS A 47 10.88 13.52 15.16
C HIS A 47 11.59 13.73 16.49
N ALA A 48 10.88 13.65 17.62
CA ALA A 48 11.44 13.98 18.93
C ALA A 48 12.26 12.81 19.49
N ASN A 49 13.47 13.11 19.97
CA ASN A 49 14.37 12.19 20.69
C ASN A 49 14.99 11.04 19.88
N ILE A 50 14.92 11.08 18.54
CA ILE A 50 15.51 10.04 17.68
C ILE A 50 16.64 10.67 16.85
N PRO A 51 17.91 10.30 17.07
CA PRO A 51 19.04 10.92 16.35
C PRO A 51 19.07 10.51 14.87
N CYS A 52 18.76 9.26 14.57
CA CYS A 52 18.62 8.70 13.23
C CYS A 52 17.98 7.31 13.28
N ILE A 53 17.49 6.83 12.13
CA ILE A 53 17.04 5.45 11.96
C ILE A 53 18.21 4.61 11.46
N HIS A 54 18.53 3.54 12.19
CA HIS A 54 19.54 2.56 11.78
C HIS A 54 18.84 1.31 11.23
N PRO A 55 18.93 1.02 9.91
CA PRO A 55 18.29 -0.17 9.31
C PRO A 55 18.72 -1.52 9.92
N THR A 56 19.89 -1.56 10.56
CA THR A 56 20.49 -2.74 11.19
C THR A 56 20.31 -2.79 12.70
N ASP A 57 19.71 -1.78 13.32
CA ASP A 57 19.49 -1.74 14.77
C ASP A 57 18.08 -2.28 15.09
N GLN A 58 18.03 -3.20 16.06
CA GLN A 58 16.84 -3.99 16.39
C GLN A 58 15.81 -3.17 17.20
N THR A 59 16.20 -2.02 17.73
CA THR A 59 15.43 -1.18 18.66
C THR A 59 15.03 0.16 18.00
N GLU A 60 13.80 0.50 17.63
CA GLU A 60 12.60 -0.24 17.25
C GLU A 60 11.96 0.59 16.12
N VAL A 61 11.67 0.01 14.94
CA VAL A 61 11.02 0.78 13.85
C VAL A 61 9.57 1.17 14.19
N GLU A 62 8.93 0.39 15.07
CA GLU A 62 7.59 0.64 15.57
C GLU A 62 7.54 1.80 16.58
N GLU A 63 8.60 2.03 17.37
CA GLU A 63 8.68 3.20 18.28
C GLU A 63 8.73 4.54 17.53
N TYR A 64 9.13 4.54 16.27
CA TYR A 64 9.27 5.75 15.47
C TYR A 64 7.97 6.24 14.86
N VAL A 65 6.87 5.48 14.99
CA VAL A 65 5.58 5.88 14.43
C VAL A 65 4.51 5.98 15.51
N SER A 66 3.68 7.01 15.40
CA SER A 66 2.41 7.08 16.10
C SER A 66 1.27 6.85 15.12
N GLU A 67 0.30 6.04 15.53
CA GLU A 67 -0.92 5.86 14.75
C GLU A 67 -1.92 6.97 15.04
N THR A 68 -2.44 7.56 13.97
CA THR A 68 -3.53 8.52 13.98
C THR A 68 -4.71 7.94 13.21
N TYR A 69 -5.89 8.03 13.80
CA TYR A 69 -7.15 7.63 13.18
C TYR A 69 -7.99 8.88 12.91
N VAL A 70 -8.51 9.00 11.68
CA VAL A 70 -9.32 10.14 11.22
C VAL A 70 -10.69 9.63 10.76
N GLU A 71 -11.77 10.24 11.24
CA GLU A 71 -13.12 9.86 10.83
C GLU A 71 -13.45 10.33 9.41
N SER A 72 -14.49 9.75 8.79
CA SER A 72 -14.86 10.03 7.38
C SER A 72 -15.31 11.48 7.14
N ASP A 73 -15.73 12.19 8.18
CA ASP A 73 -16.14 13.60 8.15
C ASP A 73 -15.04 14.56 8.66
N GLU A 74 -13.85 14.04 8.93
CA GLU A 74 -12.68 14.80 9.36
C GLU A 74 -11.58 14.80 8.29
N GLU A 75 -10.56 15.64 8.50
CA GLU A 75 -9.47 15.85 7.55
C GLU A 75 -8.12 15.53 8.21
N PHE A 76 -7.28 14.77 7.50
CA PHE A 76 -5.85 14.70 7.78
C PHE A 76 -5.13 15.80 7.00
N ILE A 77 -4.44 16.70 7.69
CA ILE A 77 -3.72 17.80 7.03
C ILE A 77 -2.29 17.36 6.73
N LEU A 78 -1.98 17.14 5.46
CA LEU A 78 -0.63 16.82 4.99
C LEU A 78 0.15 18.11 4.71
N HIS A 79 1.05 18.50 5.60
CA HIS A 79 1.84 19.72 5.47
C HIS A 79 3.00 19.57 4.47
N PRO A 80 3.48 20.68 3.88
CA PRO A 80 4.68 20.69 3.06
C PRO A 80 5.87 20.02 3.74
N GLY A 81 6.48 19.05 3.07
CA GLY A 81 7.63 18.28 3.58
C GLY A 81 7.27 17.08 4.45
N ASP A 82 6.00 16.87 4.78
CA ASP A 82 5.56 15.69 5.53
C ASP A 82 5.74 14.41 4.72
N PHE A 83 6.06 13.34 5.44
CA PHE A 83 6.02 11.97 4.97
C PHE A 83 5.24 11.14 6.00
N VAL A 84 4.14 10.52 5.58
CA VAL A 84 3.28 9.71 6.45
C VAL A 84 2.88 8.42 5.74
N LEU A 85 2.64 7.35 6.50
CA LEU A 85 2.09 6.12 5.93
C LEU A 85 0.58 6.14 6.04
N GLY A 86 -0.11 6.21 4.90
CA GLY A 86 -1.55 5.99 4.82
C GLY A 86 -1.86 4.55 4.42
N THR A 87 -3.13 4.25 4.23
CA THR A 87 -3.56 2.97 3.67
C THR A 87 -4.73 3.15 2.72
N THR A 88 -4.93 2.20 1.80
CA THR A 88 -6.17 2.13 1.03
C THR A 88 -7.35 1.76 1.94
N LYS A 89 -8.56 2.14 1.54
CA LYS A 89 -9.79 1.59 2.12
C LYS A 89 -9.97 0.15 1.64
N GLU A 90 -9.73 -0.04 0.34
CA GLU A 90 -9.86 -1.32 -0.34
C GLU A 90 -8.78 -2.30 0.08
N ARG A 91 -9.19 -3.55 0.27
CA ARG A 91 -8.34 -4.73 0.28
C ARG A 91 -8.19 -5.22 -1.15
N VAL A 92 -6.98 -5.63 -1.50
CA VAL A 92 -6.60 -6.11 -2.83
C VAL A 92 -6.10 -7.55 -2.69
N GLU A 93 -6.54 -8.45 -3.56
CA GLU A 93 -5.92 -9.76 -3.78
C GLU A 93 -5.44 -9.85 -5.22
N VAL A 94 -4.12 -10.01 -5.41
CA VAL A 94 -3.49 -10.11 -6.72
C VAL A 94 -3.21 -11.58 -7.02
N PRO A 95 -3.73 -12.16 -8.11
CA PRO A 95 -3.46 -13.56 -8.44
C PRO A 95 -2.01 -13.77 -8.90
N PRO A 96 -1.49 -15.02 -8.87
CA PRO A 96 -0.08 -15.30 -9.16
C PRO A 96 0.39 -14.96 -10.57
N ASP A 97 -0.51 -14.73 -11.52
CA ASP A 97 -0.24 -14.37 -12.92
C ASP A 97 -0.32 -12.86 -13.20
N LEU A 98 -0.66 -12.05 -12.20
CA LEU A 98 -0.71 -10.59 -12.30
C LEU A 98 0.27 -9.94 -11.33
N VAL A 99 0.69 -8.72 -11.69
CA VAL A 99 1.25 -7.73 -10.78
C VAL A 99 0.34 -6.51 -10.78
N ALA A 100 0.25 -5.80 -9.65
CA ALA A 100 -0.38 -4.49 -9.62
C ALA A 100 0.63 -3.37 -9.30
N GLN A 101 0.36 -2.17 -9.81
CA GLN A 101 1.14 -0.97 -9.53
C GLN A 101 0.25 0.10 -8.91
N VAL A 102 0.68 0.67 -7.79
CA VAL A 102 0.10 1.85 -7.15
C VAL A 102 0.59 3.06 -7.91
N GLU A 103 -0.34 3.86 -8.43
CA GLU A 103 -0.04 5.06 -9.19
C GLU A 103 -0.80 6.27 -8.63
N GLY A 104 -0.17 7.44 -8.63
CA GLY A 104 -0.83 8.67 -8.26
C GLY A 104 -1.97 9.04 -9.21
N ARG A 105 -3.01 9.71 -8.69
CA ARG A 105 -4.00 10.37 -9.54
C ARG A 105 -3.44 11.70 -10.02
N SER A 106 -3.53 12.00 -11.32
CA SER A 106 -2.97 13.23 -11.89
C SER A 106 -3.46 14.49 -11.18
N SER A 107 -4.72 14.51 -10.74
CA SER A 107 -5.28 15.64 -9.99
C SER A 107 -4.56 15.92 -8.67
N LEU A 108 -4.12 14.88 -7.95
CA LEU A 108 -3.35 15.01 -6.71
C LEU A 108 -1.88 15.32 -6.98
N GLY A 109 -1.30 14.71 -8.01
CA GLY A 109 0.06 15.03 -8.45
C GLY A 109 0.24 16.51 -8.83
N ARG A 110 -0.82 17.14 -9.37
CA ARG A 110 -0.85 18.60 -9.66
C ARG A 110 -0.91 19.49 -8.42
N LEU A 111 -1.21 18.91 -7.25
CA LEU A 111 -1.09 19.54 -5.94
C LEU A 111 0.22 19.15 -5.24
N ALA A 112 1.15 18.51 -5.96
CA ALA A 112 2.41 17.98 -5.45
C ALA A 112 2.24 16.92 -4.34
N VAL A 113 1.11 16.22 -4.32
CA VAL A 113 0.92 15.05 -3.47
C VAL A 113 1.44 13.80 -4.18
N VAL A 114 2.36 13.10 -3.51
CA VAL A 114 2.93 11.82 -3.91
C VAL A 114 2.29 10.72 -3.06
N VAL A 115 1.91 9.59 -3.67
CA VAL A 115 1.20 8.49 -2.99
C VAL A 115 2.06 7.24 -2.75
N HIS A 116 3.18 7.15 -3.44
CA HIS A 116 4.27 6.24 -3.15
C HIS A 116 5.59 6.95 -3.54
N ALA A 117 6.65 6.81 -2.75
CA ALA A 117 7.94 7.37 -3.07
C ALA A 117 8.80 6.37 -3.86
N THR A 118 8.73 5.09 -3.52
CA THR A 118 9.63 4.07 -4.09
C THR A 118 9.00 2.70 -4.31
N ALA A 119 8.06 2.29 -3.47
CA ALA A 119 7.51 0.93 -3.47
C ALA A 119 6.04 0.90 -3.93
N GLY A 120 5.79 1.23 -5.19
CA GLY A 120 4.46 1.12 -5.82
C GLY A 120 4.12 -0.28 -6.35
N PHE A 121 4.98 -1.28 -6.18
CA PHE A 121 4.84 -2.59 -6.80
C PHE A 121 4.15 -3.58 -5.84
N ILE A 122 3.00 -4.12 -6.24
CA ILE A 122 2.23 -5.10 -5.47
C ILE A 122 2.46 -6.47 -6.11
N ASP A 123 3.11 -7.35 -5.36
CA ASP A 123 3.56 -8.65 -5.85
C ASP A 123 2.40 -9.61 -6.21
N PRO A 124 2.62 -10.54 -7.16
CA PRO A 124 1.71 -11.64 -7.44
C PRO A 124 1.48 -12.49 -6.18
N GLY A 125 0.22 -12.75 -5.82
CA GLY A 125 -0.19 -13.47 -4.61
C GLY A 125 -0.35 -12.60 -3.36
N PHE A 126 -0.12 -11.29 -3.44
CA PHE A 126 -0.40 -10.39 -2.33
C PHE A 126 -1.89 -10.36 -2.00
N HIS A 127 -2.23 -10.36 -0.71
CA HIS A 127 -3.56 -10.09 -0.22
C HIS A 127 -3.54 -9.18 1.02
N GLY A 128 -4.28 -8.07 0.97
CA GLY A 128 -4.31 -7.09 2.06
C GLY A 128 -4.69 -5.69 1.58
N LYS A 129 -4.79 -4.74 2.52
CA LYS A 129 -4.84 -3.31 2.16
C LYS A 129 -3.45 -2.84 1.76
N VAL A 130 -3.36 -1.81 0.95
CA VAL A 130 -2.07 -1.30 0.48
C VAL A 130 -1.62 -0.16 1.40
N THR A 131 -0.37 -0.18 1.85
CA THR A 131 0.25 0.95 2.55
C THR A 131 0.66 1.99 1.52
N LEU A 132 0.32 3.26 1.76
CA LEU A 132 0.64 4.38 0.88
C LEU A 132 1.71 5.24 1.54
N GLU A 133 2.74 5.63 0.79
CA GLU A 133 3.80 6.54 1.24
C GLU A 133 3.40 7.96 0.82
N LEU A 134 2.60 8.63 1.64
CA LEU A 134 2.01 9.93 1.31
C LEU A 134 3.01 11.04 1.62
N SER A 135 3.24 11.93 0.66
CA SER A 135 4.10 13.10 0.85
C SER A 135 3.57 14.33 0.13
N ASN A 136 3.79 15.51 0.72
CA ASN A 136 3.48 16.78 0.10
C ASN A 136 4.77 17.49 -0.28
N LEU A 137 5.08 17.50 -1.58
CA LEU A 137 6.25 18.18 -2.15
C LEU A 137 5.94 19.63 -2.56
N GLY A 138 4.72 20.10 -2.30
CA GLY A 138 4.27 21.46 -2.58
C GLY A 138 4.61 22.43 -1.46
N GLU A 139 4.07 23.65 -1.56
CA GLU A 139 4.30 24.72 -0.58
C GLU A 139 3.06 25.01 0.29
N THR A 140 1.93 24.36 0.02
CA THR A 140 0.66 24.57 0.72
C THR A 140 0.17 23.26 1.33
N PRO A 141 -0.35 23.26 2.57
CA PRO A 141 -0.97 22.07 3.15
C PRO A 141 -2.12 21.54 2.30
N VAL A 142 -2.27 20.22 2.25
CA VAL A 142 -3.34 19.54 1.52
C VAL A 142 -4.18 18.76 2.53
N ALA A 143 -5.48 19.06 2.58
CA ALA A 143 -6.43 18.28 3.38
C ALA A 143 -6.76 16.97 2.65
N LEU A 144 -6.58 15.85 3.34
CA LEU A 144 -6.91 14.52 2.89
C LEU A 144 -8.06 13.97 3.73
N THR A 145 -9.19 13.68 3.10
CA THR A 145 -10.37 13.14 3.77
C THR A 145 -10.42 11.63 3.53
N PRO A 146 -10.62 10.78 4.55
CA PRO A 146 -10.91 9.37 4.32
C PRO A 146 -12.06 9.17 3.31
N ASP A 147 -12.09 8.02 2.64
CA ASP A 147 -13.02 7.70 1.54
C ASP A 147 -12.79 8.49 0.22
N MET A 148 -11.93 9.51 0.19
CA MET A 148 -11.57 10.16 -1.08
C MET A 148 -10.74 9.22 -1.98
N ARG A 149 -10.92 9.29 -3.30
CA ARG A 149 -10.04 8.58 -4.26
C ARG A 149 -8.62 9.15 -4.20
N ILE A 150 -7.68 8.35 -3.71
CA ILE A 150 -6.31 8.79 -3.41
C ILE A 150 -5.31 8.31 -4.46
N SER A 151 -5.50 7.09 -4.97
CA SER A 151 -4.54 6.40 -5.83
C SER A 151 -5.31 5.57 -6.86
N GLN A 152 -4.60 5.03 -7.83
CA GLN A 152 -5.14 4.08 -8.80
C GLN A 152 -4.24 2.86 -8.91
N LEU A 153 -4.83 1.69 -9.12
CA LEU A 153 -4.12 0.43 -9.32
C LEU A 153 -4.11 0.05 -10.80
N VAL A 154 -2.93 -0.17 -11.36
CA VAL A 154 -2.74 -0.67 -12.72
C VAL A 154 -2.32 -2.12 -12.66
N PHE A 155 -3.04 -3.01 -13.34
CA PHE A 155 -2.74 -4.44 -13.32
C PHE A 155 -2.06 -4.86 -14.63
N THR A 156 -1.00 -5.66 -14.51
CA THR A 156 -0.24 -6.16 -15.65
C THR A 156 -0.08 -7.66 -15.56
N GLU A 157 -0.37 -8.38 -16.65
CA GLU A 157 -0.08 -9.80 -16.76
C GLU A 157 1.42 -10.08 -16.82
N LEU A 158 1.83 -11.09 -16.07
CA LEU A 158 3.16 -11.68 -16.18
C LEU A 158 3.29 -12.53 -17.45
N SER A 159 4.53 -12.79 -17.87
CA SER A 159 4.79 -13.74 -18.96
C SER A 159 4.42 -15.19 -18.61
N SER A 160 4.37 -15.50 -17.31
CA SER A 160 3.97 -16.78 -16.73
C SER A 160 3.64 -16.55 -15.25
N PRO A 161 2.75 -17.36 -14.64
CA PRO A 161 2.48 -17.27 -13.21
C PRO A 161 3.75 -17.37 -12.36
N ALA A 162 3.79 -16.64 -11.24
CA ALA A 162 4.88 -16.71 -10.28
C ALA A 162 4.91 -18.09 -9.61
N GLU A 163 6.05 -18.78 -9.70
CA GLU A 163 6.25 -20.10 -9.07
C GLU A 163 6.26 -20.02 -7.54
N ARG A 164 6.73 -18.89 -7.00
CA ARG A 164 6.75 -18.59 -5.56
C ARG A 164 6.08 -17.23 -5.33
N PRO A 165 4.75 -17.16 -5.29
CA PRO A 165 4.03 -15.91 -5.08
C PRO A 165 4.33 -15.32 -3.70
N TYR A 166 3.90 -14.07 -3.48
CA TYR A 166 3.93 -13.41 -2.19
C TYR A 166 3.12 -14.21 -1.15
N GLY A 167 3.65 -14.32 0.07
CA GLY A 167 2.98 -15.03 1.16
C GLY A 167 3.96 -15.69 2.14
N ALA A 168 3.42 -16.40 3.13
CA ALA A 168 4.20 -17.00 4.22
C ALA A 168 5.28 -17.97 3.71
N GLU A 169 4.99 -18.79 2.70
CA GLU A 169 5.96 -19.74 2.11
C GLU A 169 7.17 -19.05 1.44
N ARG A 170 7.00 -17.79 1.02
CA ARG A 170 8.09 -16.97 0.48
C ARG A 170 8.88 -16.25 1.58
N GLY A 171 8.36 -16.19 2.81
CA GLY A 171 8.88 -15.33 3.87
C GLY A 171 8.43 -13.87 3.71
N SER A 172 7.33 -13.63 3.00
CA SER A 172 6.77 -12.29 2.81
C SER A 172 6.30 -11.68 4.13
N LYS A 173 6.49 -10.36 4.28
CA LYS A 173 6.34 -9.68 5.57
C LYS A 173 4.98 -9.06 5.83
N TYR A 174 4.24 -8.70 4.79
CA TYR A 174 3.09 -7.79 4.88
C TYR A 174 1.80 -8.42 4.35
N GLN A 175 1.73 -9.75 4.33
CA GLN A 175 0.52 -10.46 3.94
C GLN A 175 -0.61 -10.23 4.97
N ASP A 176 -1.85 -10.12 4.52
CA ASP A 176 -3.06 -9.87 5.32
C ASP A 176 -3.09 -8.54 6.08
N GLN A 177 -2.24 -7.56 5.74
CA GLN A 177 -2.27 -6.28 6.44
C GLN A 177 -3.63 -5.56 6.25
N ASP A 178 -4.19 -5.02 7.34
CA ASP A 178 -5.52 -4.38 7.35
C ASP A 178 -5.49 -2.84 7.34
N GLY A 179 -4.29 -2.28 7.31
CA GLY A 179 -4.01 -0.86 7.42
C GLY A 179 -2.54 -0.56 7.15
N PRO A 180 -2.07 0.66 7.43
CA PRO A 180 -0.66 1.00 7.23
C PRO A 180 0.19 0.14 8.17
N GLN A 181 1.34 -0.31 7.69
CA GLN A 181 2.30 -1.07 8.49
C GLN A 181 3.62 -0.33 8.54
N ALA A 182 4.21 -0.25 9.74
CA ALA A 182 5.58 0.18 9.89
C ALA A 182 6.53 -0.79 9.18
N SER A 183 7.73 -0.32 8.86
CA SER A 183 8.71 -1.15 8.15
C SER A 183 9.18 -2.33 9.03
N ARG A 184 9.12 -3.54 8.46
CA ARG A 184 9.68 -4.79 9.01
C ARG A 184 11.03 -5.11 8.38
N ILE A 185 11.85 -4.11 8.06
CA ILE A 185 13.16 -4.27 7.40
C ILE A 185 14.06 -5.28 8.12
N GLN A 186 13.95 -5.39 9.44
CA GLN A 186 14.68 -6.36 10.27
C GLN A 186 14.40 -7.83 9.91
N GLY A 187 13.28 -8.14 9.26
CA GLY A 187 12.99 -9.49 8.77
C GLY A 187 13.81 -9.91 7.54
N ASP A 188 14.58 -9.01 6.95
CA ASP A 188 15.50 -9.33 5.85
C ASP A 188 16.79 -9.96 6.40
N ALA A 189 17.27 -10.99 5.71
CA ALA A 189 18.45 -11.74 6.13
C ALA A 189 19.72 -10.86 6.20
N GLU A 190 19.85 -9.89 5.29
CA GLU A 190 20.96 -8.94 5.26
C GLU A 190 20.93 -7.91 6.41
N PHE A 191 19.79 -7.72 7.07
CA PHE A 191 19.59 -6.80 8.19
C PHE A 191 19.44 -7.52 9.54
N GLY A 192 19.79 -8.80 9.62
CA GLY A 192 19.84 -9.58 10.87
C GLY A 192 18.61 -10.43 11.14
N GLY A 193 17.68 -10.56 10.17
CA GLY A 193 16.53 -11.44 10.27
C GLY A 193 16.89 -12.91 10.10
N ASP A 194 16.53 -13.74 11.08
CA ASP A 194 16.67 -15.20 10.95
C ASP A 194 15.49 -15.74 10.13
N GLN A 195 15.71 -16.02 8.84
CA GLN A 195 14.68 -16.63 7.97
C GLN A 195 14.49 -18.14 8.24
N SER A 196 15.03 -18.66 9.35
CA SER A 196 14.87 -20.06 9.77
C SER A 196 13.69 -20.24 10.74
N GLY A 197 12.47 -20.18 10.21
CA GLY A 197 11.26 -20.32 11.04
C GLY A 197 10.05 -20.89 10.29
N GLY A 198 10.22 -22.05 9.65
CA GLY A 198 9.16 -22.74 8.92
C GLY A 198 9.32 -24.26 8.92
N GLY A 199 9.43 -24.86 10.10
CA GLY A 199 9.45 -26.32 10.26
C GLY A 199 9.76 -26.74 11.69
N GLY A 200 8.71 -27.05 12.47
CA GLY A 200 8.85 -27.72 13.77
C GLY A 200 7.72 -27.44 14.78
N ASP A 201 6.74 -28.35 14.78
CA ASP A 201 5.89 -28.83 15.89
C ASP A 201 5.03 -27.87 16.74
N ALA A 202 3.71 -27.96 16.53
CA ALA A 202 2.77 -28.62 17.47
C ALA A 202 1.53 -29.16 16.74
#